data_AF-A0A8T7IQV3-F1
#
_entry.id   AF-A0A8T7IQV3-F1
#
_cell.length_a   1.000
_cell.length_b   1.000
_cell.length_c   1.000
_cell.angle_alpha   90.00
_cell.angle_beta   90.00
_cell.angle_gamma   90.00
#
_symmetry.space_group_name_H-M   'P 1'
#
loop_
_entity.id
_entity.type
_entity.pdbx_description
1 polymer ?
#
loop_
_entity_poly.entity_id
_entity_poly.type
_entity_poly.pdbx_seq_one_letter_code
_entity_poly.pdbx_strand_id
1 'polypeptide(L)'
;MKQIITALFLTTLLAACSQNGSDTTPEPPHSEAITLNSWLNEAYDARLQLSPLTLASLGRKERYGEFDDVSAEGQQAALDIYRQQIASMQEVFEYSELSPQEQLRYDYYIYLYERAVAEAEFSDHVFVFNQMDGVHTNYPQQVMTYHEISSKQDALDYVSRVSGMAEALRFKLDQAKANAANNVRPPQFAYELVISESQSLISGQPFDQSNTDSPLFDHAQKALNELISQSELSSDEADAIRSALTQVLLNELLPVYSDIIAFAQAELEFATPTAVSSGIGNTPRAAEYYAMLLKSFTTTDLSAEEIHQIGLDEVARLTIEMEQLKESVGFEGTLVEFFDYIQTDERFFYPNTDEGRQAYLDDSTNYINDLLERAPEFFSRLPNTPLEVRRVE
;
A
#
# COMPACT_ATOMS: atom_id res chain seq x y z
N MET A 1 75.78 -31.05 3.94
CA MET A 1 76.60 -31.63 5.04
C MET A 1 77.51 -30.52 5.57
N LYS A 2 77.24 -30.00 6.80
CA LYS A 2 78.08 -29.13 7.66
C LYS A 2 78.45 -27.74 7.08
N GLN A 3 78.45 -26.60 7.77
CA GLN A 3 78.29 -26.21 9.19
C GLN A 3 78.12 -24.67 9.28
N ILE A 4 77.31 -24.21 10.26
CA ILE A 4 77.52 -23.10 11.22
C ILE A 4 77.69 -21.65 10.70
N ILE A 5 76.90 -20.70 11.27
CA ILE A 5 77.41 -19.54 12.05
C ILE A 5 76.27 -18.89 12.86
N THR A 6 76.57 -18.76 14.14
CA THR A 6 75.88 -18.07 15.24
C THR A 6 76.03 -16.54 15.11
N ALA A 7 75.00 -15.76 15.47
CA ALA A 7 75.18 -14.35 15.79
C ALA A 7 74.32 -13.95 17.00
N LEU A 8 75.03 -13.63 18.08
CA LEU A 8 74.57 -13.04 19.32
C LEU A 8 74.86 -11.53 19.21
N PHE A 9 73.89 -10.66 19.53
CA PHE A 9 74.18 -9.25 19.81
C PHE A 9 73.44 -8.76 21.05
N LEU A 10 74.20 -8.00 21.83
CA LEU A 10 74.00 -7.53 23.19
C LEU A 10 74.02 -6.00 23.13
N THR A 11 73.11 -5.30 23.81
CA THR A 11 73.25 -3.90 24.29
C THR A 11 72.04 -3.56 25.17
N THR A 12 72.16 -3.55 26.51
CA THR A 12 72.47 -2.42 27.44
C THR A 12 71.28 -1.52 27.81
N LEU A 13 71.03 -1.43 29.13
CA LEU A 13 70.04 -0.60 29.82
C LEU A 13 70.21 0.91 29.59
N LEU A 14 69.09 1.62 29.55
CA LEU A 14 68.93 2.96 30.14
C LEU A 14 67.54 3.04 30.79
N ALA A 15 67.54 3.16 32.12
CA ALA A 15 66.37 3.49 32.91
C ALA A 15 66.13 5.00 32.85
N ALA A 16 64.91 5.41 32.49
CA ALA A 16 64.40 6.76 32.69
C ALA A 16 62.95 6.67 33.16
N CYS A 17 62.68 7.27 34.32
CA CYS A 17 61.37 7.35 34.94
C CYS A 17 60.41 8.21 34.10
N SER A 18 59.17 7.74 33.91
CA SER A 18 57.99 8.60 33.87
C SER A 18 56.77 7.79 34.28
N GLN A 19 56.08 8.26 35.31
CA GLN A 19 54.80 7.74 35.79
C GLN A 19 53.73 7.91 34.71
N ASN A 20 52.89 6.89 34.53
CA ASN A 20 51.44 6.97 34.71
C ASN A 20 50.82 5.60 34.44
N GLY A 21 50.01 5.14 35.41
CA GLY A 21 49.39 3.83 35.37
C GLY A 21 48.25 3.74 34.37
N SER A 22 48.06 2.53 33.87
CA SER A 22 46.73 1.99 33.56
C SER A 22 46.86 0.47 33.60
N ASP A 23 46.40 -0.13 34.70
CA ASP A 23 46.00 -1.54 34.72
C ASP A 23 44.87 -1.71 33.70
N THR A 24 45.18 -2.27 32.54
CA THR A 24 44.18 -2.73 31.59
C THR A 24 43.93 -4.21 31.81
N THR A 25 43.00 -4.51 32.70
CA THR A 25 42.28 -5.79 32.70
C THR A 25 41.61 -5.93 31.33
N PRO A 26 41.73 -7.07 30.61
CA PRO A 26 41.02 -7.26 29.36
C PRO A 26 39.52 -7.28 29.64
N GLU A 27 38.80 -6.33 29.05
CA GLU A 27 37.34 -6.30 29.05
C GLU A 27 36.82 -7.57 28.36
N PRO A 28 35.86 -8.31 28.95
CA PRO A 28 35.23 -9.44 28.29
C PRO A 28 34.55 -8.96 27.00
N PRO A 29 34.37 -9.82 25.98
CA PRO A 29 33.72 -9.42 24.75
C PRO A 29 32.32 -8.90 25.08
N HIS A 30 32.10 -7.59 24.86
CA HIS A 30 30.77 -7.00 24.92
C HIS A 30 29.88 -7.81 23.99
N SER A 31 28.85 -8.48 24.54
CA SER A 31 27.69 -8.82 23.74
C SER A 31 27.20 -7.50 23.14
N GLU A 32 27.17 -7.37 21.82
CA GLU A 32 26.65 -6.15 21.18
C GLU A 32 25.29 -5.82 21.80
N ALA A 33 25.20 -4.68 22.51
CA ALA A 33 23.95 -4.27 23.12
C ALA A 33 22.92 -4.07 22.00
N ILE A 34 21.74 -4.69 22.15
CA ILE A 34 20.65 -4.54 21.18
C ILE A 34 20.31 -3.05 21.11
N THR A 35 20.38 -2.46 19.92
CA THR A 35 19.97 -1.06 19.69
C THR A 35 18.46 -1.00 19.44
N LEU A 36 17.83 0.16 19.72
CA LEU A 36 16.42 0.36 19.36
C LEU A 36 16.17 0.12 17.87
N ASN A 37 17.09 0.53 17.00
CA ASN A 37 16.93 0.36 15.55
C ASN A 37 17.00 -1.10 15.11
N SER A 38 17.94 -1.89 15.65
CA SER A 38 18.00 -3.32 15.35
C SER A 38 16.75 -4.04 15.85
N TRP A 39 16.26 -3.68 17.05
CA TRP A 39 15.01 -4.23 17.59
C TRP A 39 13.79 -3.87 16.73
N LEU A 40 13.65 -2.59 16.33
CA LEU A 40 12.56 -2.13 15.48
C LEU A 40 12.57 -2.84 14.11
N ASN A 41 13.74 -3.06 13.53
CA ASN A 41 13.88 -3.78 12.27
C ASN A 41 13.39 -5.23 12.40
N GLU A 42 13.78 -5.93 13.47
CA GLU A 42 13.31 -7.31 13.74
C GLU A 42 11.80 -7.34 14.00
N ALA A 43 11.28 -6.40 14.77
CA ALA A 43 9.85 -6.30 15.05
C ALA A 43 9.04 -6.01 13.78
N TYR A 44 9.55 -5.13 12.90
CA TYR A 44 8.96 -4.86 11.60
C TYR A 44 9.01 -6.08 10.68
N ASP A 45 10.15 -6.77 10.60
CA ASP A 45 10.29 -7.98 9.77
C ASP A 45 9.33 -9.09 10.21
N ALA A 46 9.21 -9.32 11.52
CA ALA A 46 8.26 -10.28 12.07
C ALA A 46 6.81 -9.94 11.71
N ARG A 47 6.45 -8.64 11.64
CA ARG A 47 5.13 -8.20 11.19
C ARG A 47 4.94 -8.33 9.68
N LEU A 48 5.99 -8.08 8.88
CA LEU A 48 5.94 -8.32 7.44
C LEU A 48 5.63 -9.78 7.12
N GLN A 49 6.15 -10.71 7.93
CA GLN A 49 5.82 -12.12 7.78
C GLN A 49 4.33 -12.42 7.92
N LEU A 50 3.50 -11.54 8.50
CA LEU A 50 2.05 -11.73 8.58
C LEU A 50 1.30 -11.40 7.27
N SER A 51 1.95 -10.69 6.34
CA SER A 51 1.34 -10.28 5.07
C SER A 51 2.19 -10.75 3.88
N PRO A 52 1.93 -11.97 3.36
CA PRO A 52 2.48 -12.45 2.10
C PRO A 52 2.30 -11.49 0.90
N LEU A 53 1.24 -10.67 0.88
CA LEU A 53 1.06 -9.62 -0.14
C LEU A 53 2.05 -8.47 0.04
N THR A 54 2.27 -8.00 1.28
CA THR A 54 3.26 -6.95 1.55
C THR A 54 4.68 -7.44 1.30
N LEU A 55 5.01 -8.70 1.61
CA LEU A 55 6.30 -9.28 1.23
C LEU A 55 6.51 -9.21 -0.29
N ALA A 56 5.50 -9.61 -1.06
CA ALA A 56 5.55 -9.58 -2.51
C ALA A 56 5.70 -8.15 -3.08
N SER A 57 5.01 -7.16 -2.51
CA SER A 57 5.15 -5.76 -2.94
C SER A 57 6.53 -5.16 -2.66
N LEU A 58 7.26 -5.74 -1.71
CA LEU A 58 8.67 -5.44 -1.43
C LEU A 58 9.67 -6.29 -2.24
N GLY A 59 9.17 -7.10 -3.19
CA GLY A 59 9.98 -8.00 -4.01
C GLY A 59 10.50 -9.24 -3.27
N ARG A 60 9.93 -9.58 -2.12
CA ARG A 60 10.34 -10.73 -1.30
C ARG A 60 9.41 -11.93 -1.52
N LYS A 61 10.00 -13.10 -1.76
CA LYS A 61 9.30 -14.33 -2.22
C LYS A 61 9.22 -15.45 -1.16
N GLU A 62 9.43 -15.18 0.12
CA GLU A 62 9.48 -16.23 1.16
C GLU A 62 8.15 -16.97 1.36
N ARG A 63 7.02 -16.30 1.13
CA ARG A 63 5.65 -16.83 1.26
C ARG A 63 4.85 -16.59 -0.03
N TYR A 64 5.49 -16.74 -1.18
CA TYR A 64 4.96 -16.21 -2.45
C TYR A 64 3.65 -16.87 -2.91
N GLY A 65 3.44 -18.15 -2.58
CA GLY A 65 2.20 -18.86 -2.87
C GLY A 65 1.05 -18.57 -1.92
N GLU A 66 1.28 -17.82 -0.85
CA GLU A 66 0.31 -17.56 0.21
C GLU A 66 -0.41 -16.22 0.01
N PHE A 67 -1.58 -16.09 0.61
CA PHE A 67 -2.37 -14.85 0.71
C PHE A 67 -2.46 -14.44 2.19
N ASP A 68 -2.77 -13.16 2.43
CA ASP A 68 -2.90 -12.63 3.78
C ASP A 68 -4.05 -13.31 4.55
N ASP A 69 -3.82 -13.61 5.84
CA ASP A 69 -4.88 -14.11 6.72
C ASP A 69 -5.78 -12.96 7.17
N VAL A 70 -6.91 -12.82 6.49
CA VAL A 70 -7.88 -11.74 6.70
C VAL A 70 -9.03 -12.12 7.62
N SER A 71 -8.97 -13.31 8.25
CA SER A 71 -9.95 -13.77 9.23
C SER A 71 -9.92 -12.90 10.49
N ALA A 72 -10.98 -12.98 11.30
CA ALA A 72 -11.03 -12.26 12.58
C ALA A 72 -9.91 -12.75 13.52
N GLU A 73 -9.63 -14.05 13.51
CA GLU A 73 -8.56 -14.66 14.27
C GLU A 73 -7.17 -14.17 13.83
N GLY A 74 -6.92 -14.12 12.52
CA GLY A 74 -5.67 -13.60 11.95
C GLY A 74 -5.44 -12.12 12.28
N GLN A 75 -6.49 -11.30 12.15
CA GLN A 75 -6.45 -9.89 12.52
C GLN A 75 -6.16 -9.69 14.02
N GLN A 76 -6.81 -10.48 14.88
CA GLN A 76 -6.57 -10.43 16.33
C GLN A 76 -5.15 -10.88 16.68
N ALA A 77 -4.66 -11.95 16.05
CA ALA A 77 -3.30 -12.44 16.25
C ALA A 77 -2.26 -11.39 15.85
N ALA A 78 -2.47 -10.67 14.75
CA ALA A 78 -1.60 -9.57 14.32
C ALA A 78 -1.55 -8.43 15.34
N LEU A 79 -2.68 -8.04 15.93
CA LEU A 79 -2.73 -7.03 16.99
C LEU A 79 -2.07 -7.51 18.28
N ASP A 80 -2.23 -8.78 18.63
CA ASP A 80 -1.61 -9.36 19.83
C ASP A 80 -0.09 -9.44 19.69
N ILE A 81 0.43 -9.79 18.52
CA ILE A 81 1.87 -9.70 18.21
C ILE A 81 2.34 -8.26 18.37
N TYR A 82 1.61 -7.30 17.81
CA TYR A 82 2.00 -5.90 17.89
C TYR A 82 2.00 -5.38 19.34
N ARG A 83 1.01 -5.76 20.14
CA ARG A 83 0.95 -5.45 21.58
C ARG A 83 2.14 -6.05 22.33
N GLN A 84 2.50 -7.30 22.04
CA GLN A 84 3.66 -7.96 22.66
C GLN A 84 4.96 -7.26 22.28
N GLN A 85 5.10 -6.80 21.03
CA GLN A 85 6.24 -6.01 20.59
C GLN A 85 6.33 -4.68 21.36
N ILE A 86 5.22 -3.94 21.53
CA ILE A 86 5.22 -2.71 22.33
C ILE A 86 5.67 -2.97 23.78
N ALA A 87 5.15 -4.02 24.42
CA ALA A 87 5.54 -4.38 25.78
C ALA A 87 7.03 -4.75 25.88
N SER A 88 7.54 -5.53 24.92
CA SER A 88 8.96 -5.88 24.86
C SER A 88 9.84 -4.65 24.63
N MET A 89 9.44 -3.71 23.77
CA MET A 89 10.17 -2.47 23.55
C MET A 89 10.29 -1.64 24.83
N GLN A 90 9.17 -1.50 25.55
CA GLN A 90 9.08 -0.76 26.81
C GLN A 90 9.90 -1.38 27.95
N GLU A 91 10.08 -2.71 27.93
CA GLU A 91 10.90 -3.43 28.91
C GLU A 91 12.41 -3.30 28.62
N VAL A 92 12.79 -3.28 27.33
CA VAL A 92 14.19 -3.28 26.91
C VAL A 92 14.80 -1.87 26.89
N PHE A 93 14.01 -0.84 26.57
CA PHE A 93 14.51 0.51 26.33
C PHE A 93 13.93 1.54 27.31
N GLU A 94 14.79 2.12 28.14
CA GLU A 94 14.43 3.24 29.01
C GLU A 94 14.33 4.55 28.20
N TYR A 95 13.12 5.09 28.05
CA TYR A 95 12.86 6.25 27.17
C TYR A 95 13.74 7.47 27.46
N SER A 96 14.06 7.74 28.73
CA SER A 96 14.91 8.86 29.13
C SER A 96 16.38 8.71 28.73
N GLU A 97 16.83 7.50 28.39
CA GLU A 97 18.19 7.21 27.94
C GLU A 97 18.34 7.24 26.41
N LEU A 98 17.22 7.29 25.69
CA LEU A 98 17.19 7.37 24.23
C LEU A 98 17.60 8.75 23.73
N SER A 99 18.30 8.80 22.59
CA SER A 99 18.53 10.06 21.88
C SER A 99 17.21 10.64 21.37
N PRO A 100 17.12 11.96 21.07
CA PRO A 100 15.90 12.56 20.52
C PRO A 100 15.38 11.88 19.25
N GLN A 101 16.27 11.34 18.41
CA GLN A 101 15.87 10.61 17.21
C GLN A 101 15.29 9.23 17.54
N GLU A 102 15.83 8.56 18.55
CA GLU A 102 15.32 7.27 19.02
C GLU A 102 13.99 7.43 19.75
N GLN A 103 13.83 8.49 20.55
CA GLN A 103 12.54 8.86 21.15
C GLN A 103 11.47 9.05 20.08
N LEU A 104 11.78 9.77 18.99
CA LEU A 104 10.85 9.92 17.87
C LEU A 104 10.46 8.57 17.24
N ARG A 105 11.42 7.65 17.03
CA ARG A 105 11.14 6.32 16.47
C ARG A 105 10.28 5.48 17.42
N TYR A 106 10.60 5.55 18.71
CA TYR A 106 9.87 4.88 19.78
C TYR A 106 8.41 5.36 19.83
N ASP A 107 8.21 6.68 19.88
CA ASP A 107 6.88 7.31 19.91
C ASP A 107 6.10 7.00 18.62
N TYR A 108 6.77 7.03 17.46
CA TYR A 108 6.13 6.70 16.19
C TYR A 108 5.67 5.23 16.14
N TYR A 109 6.46 4.30 16.69
CA TYR A 109 6.07 2.89 16.73
C TYR A 109 4.86 2.65 17.65
N ILE A 110 4.80 3.33 18.80
CA ILE A 110 3.61 3.34 19.67
C ILE A 110 2.40 3.94 18.92
N TYR A 111 2.57 5.08 18.28
CA TYR A 111 1.52 5.73 17.50
C TYR A 111 0.92 4.81 16.43
N LEU A 112 1.75 4.08 15.69
CA LEU A 112 1.28 3.11 14.69
C LEU A 112 0.49 1.95 15.32
N TYR A 113 0.86 1.50 16.52
CA TYR A 113 0.09 0.49 17.26
C TYR A 113 -1.25 1.03 17.75
N GLU A 114 -1.25 2.21 18.37
CA GLU A 114 -2.48 2.85 18.86
C GLU A 114 -3.48 3.09 17.73
N ARG A 115 -2.98 3.54 16.57
CA ARG A 115 -3.80 3.68 15.36
C ARG A 115 -4.38 2.34 14.91
N ALA A 116 -3.60 1.26 14.86
CA ALA A 116 -4.08 -0.06 14.47
C ALA A 116 -5.16 -0.59 15.44
N VAL A 117 -5.01 -0.34 16.74
CA VAL A 117 -6.02 -0.70 17.75
C VAL A 117 -7.31 0.11 17.57
N ALA A 118 -7.19 1.41 17.35
CA ALA A 118 -8.35 2.29 17.11
C ALA A 118 -9.10 1.92 15.84
N GLU A 119 -8.40 1.58 14.75
CA GLU A 119 -9.02 1.10 13.51
C GLU A 119 -9.72 -0.26 13.71
N ALA A 120 -9.10 -1.18 14.47
CA ALA A 120 -9.66 -2.50 14.75
C ALA A 120 -10.97 -2.44 15.54
N GLU A 121 -11.13 -1.45 16.43
CA GLU A 121 -12.36 -1.22 17.18
C GLU A 121 -13.58 -1.00 16.26
N PHE A 122 -13.35 -0.46 15.06
CA PHE A 122 -14.38 -0.16 14.07
C PHE A 122 -14.30 -1.07 12.83
N SER A 123 -13.72 -2.27 12.98
CA SER A 123 -13.60 -3.26 11.90
C SER A 123 -14.95 -3.73 11.32
N ASP A 124 -16.05 -3.52 12.04
CA ASP A 124 -17.44 -3.77 11.61
C ASP A 124 -18.12 -2.53 10.98
N HIS A 125 -17.45 -1.37 10.96
CA HIS A 125 -17.95 -0.12 10.35
C HIS A 125 -17.42 0.13 8.92
N VAL A 126 -16.61 -0.79 8.40
CA VAL A 126 -16.02 -0.67 7.07
C VAL A 126 -16.97 -1.16 5.98
N PHE A 127 -16.98 -0.45 4.85
CA PHE A 127 -17.60 -0.94 3.61
C PHE A 127 -16.62 -1.86 2.89
N VAL A 128 -16.71 -3.16 3.21
CA VAL A 128 -15.81 -4.20 2.68
C VAL A 128 -15.77 -4.22 1.15
N PHE A 129 -16.93 -4.04 0.51
CA PHE A 129 -17.06 -3.83 -0.92
C PHE A 129 -17.58 -2.41 -1.18
N ASN A 130 -16.85 -1.66 -2.00
CA ASN A 130 -17.16 -0.29 -2.37
C ASN A 130 -16.47 0.06 -3.71
N GLN A 131 -16.88 1.12 -4.37
CA GLN A 131 -16.44 1.50 -5.73
C GLN A 131 -15.02 2.07 -5.86
N MET A 132 -14.32 2.33 -4.75
CA MET A 132 -13.01 3.00 -4.78
C MET A 132 -11.88 2.00 -4.57
N ASP A 133 -11.94 1.24 -3.48
CA ASP A 133 -10.85 0.39 -3.01
C ASP A 133 -11.34 -0.94 -2.42
N GLY A 134 -12.60 -1.31 -2.68
CA GLY A 134 -13.21 -2.53 -2.19
C GLY A 134 -12.41 -3.78 -2.54
N VAL A 135 -12.43 -4.77 -1.65
CA VAL A 135 -11.55 -5.95 -1.77
C VAL A 135 -11.85 -6.82 -3.01
N HIS A 136 -13.06 -6.71 -3.57
CA HIS A 136 -13.45 -7.41 -4.80
C HIS A 136 -12.62 -6.96 -6.01
N THR A 137 -12.16 -5.71 -6.08
CA THR A 137 -11.25 -5.23 -7.15
C THR A 137 -9.81 -5.09 -6.68
N ASN A 138 -9.61 -4.69 -5.43
CA ASN A 138 -8.29 -4.42 -4.90
C ASN A 138 -7.43 -5.69 -4.76
N TYR A 139 -7.98 -6.80 -4.27
CA TYR A 139 -7.23 -8.04 -4.14
C TYR A 139 -6.70 -8.59 -5.48
N PRO A 140 -7.51 -8.76 -6.55
CA PRO A 140 -6.97 -9.22 -7.83
C PRO A 140 -5.97 -8.21 -8.42
N GLN A 141 -6.18 -6.90 -8.23
CA GLN A 141 -5.21 -5.90 -8.66
C GLN A 141 -3.86 -6.08 -7.96
N GLN A 142 -3.84 -6.24 -6.63
CA GLN A 142 -2.60 -6.49 -5.88
C GLN A 142 -1.92 -7.79 -6.29
N VAL A 143 -2.69 -8.86 -6.53
CA VAL A 143 -2.13 -10.14 -7.02
C VAL A 143 -1.45 -9.95 -8.37
N MET A 144 -2.08 -9.28 -9.34
CA MET A 144 -1.47 -9.04 -10.65
C MET A 144 -0.27 -8.08 -10.59
N THR A 145 -0.32 -7.07 -9.71
CA THR A 145 0.75 -6.07 -9.61
C THR A 145 1.98 -6.58 -8.86
N TYR A 146 1.80 -7.32 -7.77
CA TYR A 146 2.91 -7.70 -6.87
C TYR A 146 3.38 -9.15 -7.05
N HIS A 147 2.62 -9.99 -7.76
CA HIS A 147 3.03 -11.35 -8.09
C HIS A 147 3.64 -11.42 -9.50
N GLU A 148 4.94 -11.15 -9.57
CA GLU A 148 5.79 -11.37 -10.74
C GLU A 148 5.99 -12.87 -10.99
N ILE A 149 5.57 -13.32 -12.17
CA ILE A 149 5.76 -14.70 -12.63
C ILE A 149 6.99 -14.75 -13.55
N SER A 150 8.17 -14.97 -12.97
CA SER A 150 9.45 -15.05 -13.70
C SER A 150 10.12 -16.43 -13.65
N SER A 151 9.44 -17.43 -13.07
CA SER A 151 9.89 -18.81 -13.06
C SER A 151 8.72 -19.79 -12.99
N LYS A 152 9.00 -21.08 -13.21
CA LYS A 152 8.02 -22.16 -12.99
C LYS A 152 7.45 -22.17 -11.56
N GLN A 153 8.29 -21.93 -10.55
CA GLN A 153 7.82 -21.93 -9.16
C GLN A 153 6.90 -20.75 -8.89
N ASP A 154 7.22 -19.55 -9.40
CA ASP A 154 6.34 -18.39 -9.28
C ASP A 154 4.98 -18.65 -9.94
N ALA A 155 4.95 -19.33 -11.10
CA ALA A 155 3.70 -19.66 -11.76
C ALA A 155 2.82 -20.64 -10.93
N LEU A 156 3.43 -21.57 -10.19
CA LEU A 156 2.71 -22.46 -9.27
C LEU A 156 2.24 -21.73 -8.01
N ASP A 157 3.07 -20.83 -7.50
CA ASP A 157 2.76 -19.97 -6.37
C ASP A 157 1.61 -19.00 -6.71
N TYR A 158 1.56 -18.48 -7.93
CA TYR A 158 0.46 -17.66 -8.41
C TYR A 158 -0.88 -18.39 -8.35
N VAL A 159 -0.92 -19.66 -8.80
CA VAL A 159 -2.13 -20.49 -8.71
C VAL A 159 -2.58 -20.64 -7.25
N SER A 160 -1.63 -20.91 -6.35
CA SER A 160 -1.90 -21.04 -4.91
C SER A 160 -2.40 -19.73 -4.30
N ARG A 161 -1.81 -18.59 -4.69
CA ARG A 161 -2.18 -17.26 -4.21
C ARG A 161 -3.58 -16.86 -4.71
N VAL A 162 -3.94 -17.20 -5.94
CA VAL A 162 -5.30 -16.97 -6.47
C VAL A 162 -6.35 -17.79 -5.70
N SER A 163 -6.02 -19.02 -5.30
CA SER A 163 -6.87 -19.83 -4.42
C SER A 163 -7.01 -19.20 -3.03
N GLY A 164 -5.90 -18.81 -2.39
CA GLY A 164 -5.92 -18.11 -1.10
C GLY A 164 -6.68 -16.77 -1.15
N MET A 165 -6.58 -16.04 -2.26
CA MET A 165 -7.38 -14.84 -2.51
C MET A 165 -8.88 -15.15 -2.57
N ALA A 166 -9.29 -16.22 -3.24
CA ALA A 166 -10.70 -16.63 -3.30
C ALA A 166 -11.23 -16.98 -1.90
N GLU A 167 -10.43 -17.62 -1.05
CA GLU A 167 -10.77 -17.87 0.35
C GLU A 167 -10.88 -16.57 1.17
N ALA A 168 -9.92 -15.65 1.02
CA ALA A 168 -9.96 -14.34 1.65
C ALA A 168 -11.22 -13.54 1.28
N LEU A 169 -11.63 -13.58 0.01
CA LEU A 169 -12.88 -12.96 -0.46
C LEU A 169 -14.12 -13.56 0.20
N ARG A 170 -14.14 -14.87 0.53
CA ARG A 170 -15.26 -15.49 1.26
C ARG A 170 -15.35 -14.96 2.68
N PHE A 171 -14.22 -14.88 3.40
CA PHE A 171 -14.19 -14.27 4.74
C PHE A 171 -14.67 -12.81 4.71
N LYS A 172 -14.24 -12.05 3.69
CA LYS A 172 -14.68 -10.68 3.50
C LYS A 172 -16.16 -10.57 3.13
N LEU A 173 -16.70 -11.49 2.35
CA LEU A 173 -18.14 -11.55 2.10
C LEU A 173 -18.94 -11.81 3.39
N ASP A 174 -18.46 -12.69 4.27
CA ASP A 174 -19.13 -12.93 5.55
C ASP A 174 -19.05 -11.71 6.48
N GLN A 175 -17.91 -11.01 6.51
CA GLN A 175 -17.78 -9.72 7.18
C GLN A 175 -18.76 -8.69 6.60
N ALA A 176 -18.87 -8.57 5.28
CA ALA A 176 -19.78 -7.64 4.63
C ALA A 176 -21.24 -7.90 4.99
N LYS A 177 -21.65 -9.18 5.03
CA LYS A 177 -23.00 -9.59 5.48
C LYS A 177 -23.25 -9.22 6.94
N ALA A 178 -22.27 -9.43 7.82
CA ALA A 178 -22.38 -9.07 9.23
C ALA A 178 -22.48 -7.54 9.43
N ASN A 179 -21.66 -6.76 8.72
CA ASN A 179 -21.70 -5.30 8.74
C ASN A 179 -23.07 -4.79 8.25
N ALA A 180 -23.56 -5.33 7.12
CA ALA A 180 -24.87 -5.00 6.59
C ALA A 180 -26.00 -5.33 7.58
N ALA A 181 -25.95 -6.49 8.25
CA ALA A 181 -26.93 -6.84 9.30
C ALA A 181 -26.97 -5.81 10.45
N ASN A 182 -25.86 -5.11 10.71
CA ASN A 182 -25.75 -4.02 11.68
C ASN A 182 -25.98 -2.62 11.08
N ASN A 183 -26.60 -2.53 9.90
CA ASN A 183 -26.88 -1.27 9.20
C ASN A 183 -25.66 -0.47 8.77
N VAL A 184 -24.52 -1.13 8.61
CA VAL A 184 -23.33 -0.59 7.95
C VAL A 184 -23.36 -1.04 6.49
N ARG A 185 -23.95 -0.19 5.64
CA ARG A 185 -24.13 -0.45 4.21
C ARG A 185 -23.59 0.70 3.37
N PRO A 186 -22.86 0.43 2.27
CA PRO A 186 -22.57 1.46 1.29
C PRO A 186 -23.87 1.92 0.59
N PRO A 187 -23.83 3.10 -0.06
CA PRO A 187 -24.97 3.63 -0.82
C PRO A 187 -25.25 2.82 -2.09
N GLN A 188 -26.44 3.00 -2.67
CA GLN A 188 -26.91 2.26 -3.85
C GLN A 188 -25.90 2.23 -5.00
N PHE A 189 -25.34 3.38 -5.39
CA PHE A 189 -24.37 3.45 -6.50
C PHE A 189 -23.12 2.59 -6.27
N ALA A 190 -22.69 2.42 -5.02
CA ALA A 190 -21.53 1.62 -4.70
C ALA A 190 -21.82 0.12 -4.93
N TYR A 191 -23.01 -0.36 -4.56
CA TYR A 191 -23.43 -1.72 -4.88
C TYR A 191 -23.57 -1.96 -6.39
N GLU A 192 -24.11 -0.99 -7.14
CA GLU A 192 -24.20 -1.07 -8.61
C GLU A 192 -22.83 -1.22 -9.26
N LEU A 193 -21.83 -0.46 -8.79
CA LEU A 193 -20.44 -0.55 -9.26
C LEU A 193 -19.78 -1.86 -8.83
N VAL A 194 -19.95 -2.29 -7.57
CA VAL A 194 -19.45 -3.59 -7.08
C VAL A 194 -19.97 -4.74 -7.94
N ILE A 195 -21.26 -4.72 -8.33
CA ILE A 195 -21.84 -5.72 -9.23
C ILE A 195 -21.14 -5.69 -10.59
N SER A 196 -21.05 -4.52 -11.22
CA SER A 196 -20.46 -4.36 -12.56
C SER A 196 -18.97 -4.76 -12.60
N GLU A 197 -18.21 -4.35 -11.58
CA GLU A 197 -16.79 -4.65 -11.46
C GLU A 197 -16.55 -6.14 -11.19
N SER A 198 -17.33 -6.74 -10.27
CA SER A 198 -17.27 -8.17 -10.00
C SER A 198 -17.59 -9.00 -11.23
N GLN A 199 -18.61 -8.61 -12.01
CA GLN A 199 -18.94 -9.26 -13.28
C GLN A 199 -17.79 -9.16 -14.28
N SER A 200 -17.12 -8.01 -14.35
CA SER A 200 -15.99 -7.79 -15.26
C SER A 200 -14.80 -8.70 -14.92
N LEU A 201 -14.54 -8.94 -13.64
CA LEU A 201 -13.46 -9.82 -13.17
C LEU A 201 -13.69 -11.31 -13.49
N ILE A 202 -14.95 -11.72 -13.65
CA ILE A 202 -15.33 -13.09 -14.05
C ILE A 202 -15.88 -13.18 -15.48
N SER A 203 -15.65 -12.16 -16.30
CA SER A 203 -15.95 -12.20 -17.73
C SER A 203 -14.69 -12.59 -18.51
N GLY A 204 -14.83 -13.35 -19.58
CA GLY A 204 -13.69 -13.88 -20.32
C GLY A 204 -13.38 -15.35 -20.04
N GLN A 205 -12.38 -15.89 -20.75
CA GLN A 205 -11.82 -17.19 -20.43
C GLN A 205 -11.20 -17.19 -19.01
N PRO A 206 -11.34 -18.27 -18.23
CA PRO A 206 -11.99 -19.54 -18.60
C PRO A 206 -13.49 -19.61 -18.26
N PHE A 207 -14.13 -18.51 -17.84
CA PHE A 207 -15.50 -18.49 -17.32
C PHE A 207 -16.57 -18.62 -18.41
N ASP A 208 -16.29 -18.11 -19.62
CA ASP A 208 -17.21 -18.15 -20.76
C ASP A 208 -16.51 -18.62 -22.05
N GLN A 209 -17.17 -18.47 -23.20
CA GLN A 209 -16.65 -18.86 -24.53
C GLN A 209 -16.17 -17.65 -25.37
N SER A 210 -15.90 -16.51 -24.73
CA SER A 210 -15.39 -15.33 -25.42
C SER A 210 -13.93 -15.53 -25.87
N ASN A 211 -13.47 -14.65 -26.77
CA ASN A 211 -12.09 -14.62 -27.26
C ASN A 211 -11.17 -13.73 -26.43
N THR A 212 -11.64 -13.29 -25.26
CA THR A 212 -10.89 -12.43 -24.34
C THR A 212 -10.67 -13.19 -23.05
N ASP A 213 -9.48 -13.07 -22.47
CA ASP A 213 -9.17 -13.66 -21.19
C ASP A 213 -9.69 -12.78 -20.06
N SER A 214 -10.12 -13.40 -18.95
CA SER A 214 -10.34 -12.67 -17.70
C SER A 214 -9.02 -12.13 -17.15
N PRO A 215 -9.02 -11.03 -16.36
CA PRO A 215 -7.78 -10.33 -16.00
C PRO A 215 -6.71 -11.22 -15.35
N LEU A 216 -7.09 -12.03 -14.35
CA LEU A 216 -6.15 -12.93 -13.66
C LEU A 216 -5.62 -14.06 -14.55
N PHE A 217 -6.43 -14.50 -15.53
CA PHE A 217 -6.04 -15.51 -16.48
C PHE A 217 -5.09 -14.93 -17.53
N ASP A 218 -5.40 -13.75 -18.08
CA ASP A 218 -4.57 -13.01 -19.03
C ASP A 218 -3.16 -12.75 -18.47
N HIS A 219 -3.08 -12.27 -17.21
CA HIS A 219 -1.80 -12.04 -16.52
C HIS A 219 -0.92 -13.30 -16.51
N ALA A 220 -1.50 -14.43 -16.10
CA ALA A 220 -0.79 -15.71 -16.08
C ALA A 220 -0.45 -16.20 -17.49
N GLN A 221 -1.35 -16.07 -18.46
CA GLN A 221 -1.11 -16.51 -19.83
C GLN A 221 0.04 -15.75 -20.49
N LYS A 222 0.09 -14.42 -20.33
CA LYS A 222 1.19 -13.59 -20.83
C LYS A 222 2.52 -14.04 -20.24
N ALA A 223 2.59 -14.23 -18.92
CA ALA A 223 3.81 -14.67 -18.26
C ALA A 223 4.24 -16.10 -18.66
N LEU A 224 3.31 -17.05 -18.74
CA LEU A 224 3.61 -18.42 -19.18
C LEU A 224 4.14 -18.45 -20.62
N ASN A 225 3.55 -17.66 -21.52
CA ASN A 225 4.01 -17.55 -22.91
C ASN A 225 5.42 -16.94 -22.99
N GLU A 226 5.71 -15.94 -22.17
CA GLU A 226 7.05 -15.35 -22.06
C GLU A 226 8.06 -16.41 -21.60
N LEU A 227 7.77 -17.16 -20.53
CA LEU A 227 8.65 -18.24 -20.04
C LEU A 227 8.90 -19.35 -21.08
N ILE A 228 7.88 -19.73 -21.86
CA ILE A 228 8.05 -20.66 -22.99
C ILE A 228 9.00 -20.07 -24.02
N SER A 229 8.82 -18.80 -24.39
CA SER A 229 9.66 -18.12 -25.39
C SER A 229 11.13 -18.06 -24.97
N GLN A 230 11.36 -17.94 -23.66
CA GLN A 230 12.68 -17.93 -23.03
C GLN A 230 13.25 -19.34 -22.78
N SER A 231 12.49 -20.40 -23.09
CA SER A 231 12.85 -21.81 -22.82
C SER A 231 13.03 -22.15 -21.33
N GLU A 232 12.41 -21.36 -20.43
CA GLU A 232 12.40 -21.58 -18.97
C GLU A 232 11.24 -22.50 -18.54
N LEU A 233 10.28 -22.75 -19.45
CA LEU A 233 9.14 -23.63 -19.23
C LEU A 233 8.79 -24.39 -20.52
N SER A 234 8.50 -25.68 -20.42
CA SER A 234 7.98 -26.45 -21.57
C SER A 234 6.48 -26.19 -21.81
N SER A 235 6.00 -26.44 -23.03
CA SER A 235 4.57 -26.32 -23.36
C SER A 235 3.69 -27.19 -22.47
N ASP A 236 4.12 -28.44 -22.20
CA ASP A 236 3.35 -29.38 -21.36
C ASP A 236 3.25 -28.89 -19.90
N GLU A 237 4.32 -28.29 -19.37
CA GLU A 237 4.30 -27.71 -18.01
C GLU A 237 3.42 -26.47 -17.94
N ALA A 238 3.48 -25.59 -18.95
CA ALA A 238 2.62 -24.42 -19.04
C ALA A 238 1.14 -24.82 -19.16
N ASP A 239 0.83 -25.86 -19.94
CA ASP A 239 -0.52 -26.40 -20.08
C ASP A 239 -1.05 -26.97 -18.76
N ALA A 240 -0.19 -27.66 -17.99
CA ALA A 240 -0.54 -28.15 -16.66
C ALA A 240 -0.83 -27.00 -15.68
N ILE A 241 -0.02 -25.94 -15.67
CA ILE A 241 -0.23 -24.77 -14.82
C ILE A 241 -1.50 -24.02 -15.24
N ARG A 242 -1.72 -23.82 -16.54
CA ARG A 242 -2.95 -23.20 -17.07
C ARG A 242 -4.18 -24.01 -16.65
N SER A 243 -4.10 -25.34 -16.72
CA SER A 243 -5.18 -26.21 -16.27
C SER A 243 -5.45 -26.08 -14.76
N ALA A 244 -4.41 -26.04 -13.94
CA ALA A 244 -4.53 -25.83 -12.49
C ALA A 244 -5.16 -24.47 -12.16
N LEU A 245 -4.70 -23.39 -12.81
CA LEU A 245 -5.29 -22.06 -12.66
C LEU A 245 -6.77 -22.07 -13.07
N THR A 246 -7.11 -22.67 -14.21
CA THR A 246 -8.50 -22.80 -14.66
C THR A 246 -9.37 -23.51 -13.63
N GLN A 247 -8.88 -24.56 -12.95
CA GLN A 247 -9.63 -25.22 -11.89
C GLN A 247 -9.88 -24.28 -10.69
N VAL A 248 -8.87 -23.53 -10.26
CA VAL A 248 -9.04 -22.55 -9.17
C VAL A 248 -10.03 -21.45 -9.57
N LEU A 249 -9.90 -20.89 -10.77
CA LEU A 249 -10.80 -19.86 -11.27
C LEU A 249 -12.26 -20.36 -11.30
N LEU A 250 -12.50 -21.53 -11.90
CA LEU A 250 -13.86 -22.06 -12.06
C LEU A 250 -14.48 -22.58 -10.76
N ASN A 251 -13.71 -23.26 -9.93
CA ASN A 251 -14.25 -23.96 -8.75
C ASN A 251 -14.19 -23.12 -7.47
N GLU A 252 -13.35 -22.08 -7.43
CA GLU A 252 -13.16 -21.29 -6.21
C GLU A 252 -13.50 -19.82 -6.41
N LEU A 253 -12.96 -19.19 -7.47
CA LEU A 253 -13.12 -17.76 -7.71
C LEU A 253 -14.52 -17.40 -8.25
N LEU A 254 -15.01 -18.15 -9.24
CA LEU A 254 -16.34 -17.93 -9.82
C LEU A 254 -17.46 -18.03 -8.78
N PRO A 255 -17.51 -19.04 -7.89
CA PRO A 255 -18.52 -19.10 -6.84
C PRO A 255 -18.49 -17.88 -5.91
N VAL A 256 -17.31 -17.46 -5.44
CA VAL A 256 -17.24 -16.34 -4.48
C VAL A 256 -17.66 -15.01 -5.12
N TYR A 257 -17.27 -14.72 -6.38
CA TYR A 257 -17.78 -13.52 -7.06
C TYR A 257 -19.28 -13.61 -7.36
N SER A 258 -19.79 -14.80 -7.69
CA SER A 258 -21.23 -15.00 -7.87
C SER A 258 -22.00 -14.69 -6.58
N ASP A 259 -21.46 -15.10 -5.42
CA ASP A 259 -22.04 -14.81 -4.11
C ASP A 259 -21.90 -13.32 -3.72
N ILE A 260 -20.79 -12.67 -4.06
CA ILE A 260 -20.62 -11.21 -3.87
C ILE A 260 -21.65 -10.44 -4.71
N ILE A 261 -21.83 -10.81 -5.98
CA ILE A 261 -22.84 -10.21 -6.86
C ILE A 261 -24.24 -10.42 -6.30
N ALA A 262 -24.58 -11.64 -5.89
CA ALA A 262 -25.89 -11.95 -5.32
C ALA A 262 -26.16 -11.18 -4.01
N PHE A 263 -25.15 -11.07 -3.15
CA PHE A 263 -25.22 -10.25 -1.94
C PHE A 263 -25.46 -8.77 -2.27
N ALA A 264 -24.65 -8.17 -3.15
CA ALA A 264 -24.80 -6.78 -3.53
C ALA A 264 -26.18 -6.50 -4.17
N GLN A 265 -26.68 -7.43 -5.00
CA GLN A 265 -28.02 -7.34 -5.59
C GLN A 265 -29.14 -7.38 -4.54
N ALA A 266 -29.03 -8.24 -3.53
CA ALA A 266 -30.00 -8.31 -2.44
C ALA A 266 -29.98 -7.05 -1.57
N GLU A 267 -28.80 -6.48 -1.32
CA GLU A 267 -28.66 -5.29 -0.47
C GLU A 267 -29.13 -4.00 -1.16
N LEU A 268 -29.32 -3.98 -2.48
CA LEU A 268 -29.90 -2.82 -3.19
C LEU A 268 -31.29 -2.44 -2.67
N GLU A 269 -32.08 -3.40 -2.17
CA GLU A 269 -33.40 -3.12 -1.58
C GLU A 269 -33.30 -2.29 -0.29
N PHE A 270 -32.19 -2.42 0.45
CA PHE A 270 -31.97 -1.78 1.75
C PHE A 270 -30.98 -0.60 1.68
N ALA A 271 -30.29 -0.43 0.54
CA ALA A 271 -29.29 0.61 0.37
C ALA A 271 -29.91 2.01 0.37
N THR A 272 -29.15 2.99 0.87
CA THR A 272 -29.57 4.39 0.78
C THR A 272 -29.57 4.81 -0.70
N PRO A 273 -30.67 5.36 -1.24
CA PRO A 273 -30.72 5.76 -2.64
C PRO A 273 -29.65 6.80 -2.96
N THR A 274 -29.05 6.68 -4.15
CA THR A 274 -27.96 7.56 -4.60
C THR A 274 -28.29 9.04 -4.46
N ALA A 275 -29.53 9.43 -4.76
CA ALA A 275 -29.98 10.82 -4.73
C ALA A 275 -29.98 11.47 -3.32
N VAL A 276 -29.93 10.67 -2.25
CA VAL A 276 -30.01 11.17 -0.87
C VAL A 276 -28.88 10.66 0.03
N SER A 277 -27.88 9.98 -0.55
CA SER A 277 -26.71 9.50 0.19
C SER A 277 -25.86 10.66 0.72
N SER A 278 -25.54 10.64 2.01
CA SER A 278 -24.83 11.74 2.72
C SER A 278 -23.63 11.30 3.55
N GLY A 279 -23.10 10.09 3.31
CA GLY A 279 -21.93 9.54 4.00
C GLY A 279 -22.29 8.61 5.17
N ILE A 280 -21.31 8.38 6.06
CA ILE A 280 -21.42 7.40 7.17
C ILE A 280 -22.36 7.82 8.31
N GLY A 281 -22.88 9.06 8.29
CA GLY A 281 -23.58 9.67 9.44
C GLY A 281 -24.80 8.91 9.95
N ASN A 282 -25.35 8.00 9.15
CA ASN A 282 -26.53 7.19 9.50
C ASN A 282 -26.19 5.78 10.03
N THR A 283 -24.91 5.43 10.18
CA THR A 283 -24.51 4.13 10.75
C THR A 283 -24.49 4.18 12.29
N PRO A 284 -24.55 3.04 12.98
CA PRO A 284 -24.25 2.99 14.41
C PRO A 284 -22.88 3.63 14.70
N ARG A 285 -22.75 4.29 15.86
CA ARG A 285 -21.51 4.94 16.34
C ARG A 285 -20.81 5.85 15.30
N ALA A 286 -21.55 6.37 14.32
CA ALA A 286 -20.98 7.12 13.19
C ALA A 286 -20.09 8.30 13.61
N ALA A 287 -20.46 9.04 14.65
CA ALA A 287 -19.66 10.17 15.14
C ALA A 287 -18.30 9.72 15.71
N GLU A 288 -18.26 8.61 16.46
CA GLU A 288 -17.02 8.05 17.00
C GLU A 288 -16.13 7.51 15.88
N TYR A 289 -16.74 6.78 14.94
CA TYR A 289 -16.03 6.26 13.77
C TYR A 289 -15.47 7.39 12.90
N TYR A 290 -16.26 8.43 12.63
CA TYR A 290 -15.82 9.60 11.86
C TYR A 290 -14.68 10.35 12.54
N ALA A 291 -14.76 10.53 13.87
CA ALA A 291 -13.68 11.15 14.63
C ALA A 291 -12.38 10.33 14.57
N MET A 292 -12.47 8.99 14.66
CA MET A 292 -11.32 8.09 14.47
C MET A 292 -10.73 8.26 13.06
N LEU A 293 -11.55 8.24 12.00
CA LEU A 293 -11.09 8.44 10.63
C LEU A 293 -10.44 9.82 10.44
N LEU A 294 -11.06 10.89 10.95
CA LEU A 294 -10.49 12.24 10.89
C LEU A 294 -9.09 12.29 11.51
N LYS A 295 -8.91 11.67 12.68
CA LYS A 295 -7.59 11.59 13.32
C LYS A 295 -6.61 10.77 12.49
N SER A 296 -7.02 9.62 11.96
CA SER A 296 -6.18 8.74 11.14
C SER A 296 -5.72 9.38 9.81
N PHE A 297 -6.56 10.20 9.18
CA PHE A 297 -6.25 10.86 7.91
C PHE A 297 -5.61 12.25 8.05
N THR A 298 -5.95 13.01 9.09
CA THR A 298 -5.43 14.38 9.27
C THR A 298 -4.28 14.46 10.25
N THR A 299 -4.11 13.46 11.13
CA THR A 299 -3.18 13.48 12.27
C THR A 299 -3.39 14.66 13.23
N THR A 300 -4.58 15.27 13.21
CA THR A 300 -4.97 16.37 14.11
C THR A 300 -6.00 15.91 15.13
N ASP A 301 -6.14 16.69 16.21
CA ASP A 301 -7.23 16.53 17.18
C ASP A 301 -8.41 17.49 16.89
N LEU A 302 -8.48 18.07 15.68
CA LEU A 302 -9.57 18.97 15.29
C LEU A 302 -10.89 18.20 15.13
N SER A 303 -11.97 18.80 15.60
CA SER A 303 -13.33 18.29 15.42
C SER A 303 -13.81 18.39 13.96
N ALA A 304 -14.83 17.61 13.62
CA ALA A 304 -15.48 17.68 12.31
C ALA A 304 -16.01 19.10 12.02
N GLU A 305 -16.56 19.78 13.03
CA GLU A 305 -17.07 21.14 12.92
C GLU A 305 -15.95 22.16 12.66
N GLU A 306 -14.80 22.03 13.35
CA GLU A 306 -13.64 22.90 13.13
C GLU A 306 -13.08 22.71 11.72
N ILE A 307 -12.91 21.47 11.28
CA ILE A 307 -12.44 21.17 9.92
C ILE A 307 -13.42 21.69 8.87
N HIS A 308 -14.73 21.51 9.09
CA HIS A 308 -15.75 22.03 8.18
C HIS A 308 -15.69 23.56 8.08
N GLN A 309 -15.56 24.26 9.21
CA GLN A 309 -15.47 25.71 9.22
C GLN A 309 -14.20 26.22 8.52
N ILE A 310 -13.04 25.58 8.75
CA ILE A 310 -11.81 25.88 8.01
C ILE A 310 -12.03 25.72 6.51
N GLY A 311 -12.72 24.65 6.09
CA GLY A 311 -13.07 24.44 4.69
C GLY A 311 -13.94 25.56 4.10
N LEU A 312 -14.96 26.00 4.82
CA LEU A 312 -15.81 27.13 4.40
C LEU A 312 -15.02 28.43 4.27
N ASP A 313 -14.15 28.71 5.23
CA ASP A 313 -13.31 29.91 5.25
C ASP A 313 -12.32 29.89 4.06
N GLU A 314 -11.70 28.75 3.77
CA GLU A 314 -10.79 28.58 2.63
C GLU A 314 -11.51 28.67 1.28
N VAL A 315 -12.72 28.11 1.15
CA VAL A 315 -13.55 28.27 -0.06
C VAL A 315 -13.84 29.75 -0.29
N ALA A 316 -14.20 30.51 0.75
CA ALA A 316 -14.45 31.94 0.62
C ALA A 316 -13.19 32.71 0.20
N ARG A 317 -12.05 32.41 0.84
CA ARG A 317 -10.75 33.04 0.54
C ARG A 317 -10.32 32.78 -0.91
N LEU A 318 -10.32 31.51 -1.34
CA LEU A 318 -9.93 31.11 -2.69
C LEU A 318 -10.90 31.65 -3.75
N THR A 319 -12.20 31.74 -3.45
CA THR A 319 -13.18 32.35 -4.36
C THR A 319 -12.82 33.81 -4.67
N ILE A 320 -12.43 34.58 -3.65
CA ILE A 320 -12.00 35.98 -3.83
C ILE A 320 -10.74 36.07 -4.69
N GLU A 321 -9.75 35.20 -4.45
CA GLU A 321 -8.52 35.16 -5.24
C GLU A 321 -8.77 34.78 -6.70
N MET A 322 -9.70 33.85 -6.96
CA MET A 322 -10.08 33.46 -8.32
C MET A 322 -10.81 34.58 -9.07
N GLU A 323 -11.67 35.36 -8.41
CA GLU A 323 -12.29 36.55 -9.02
C GLU A 323 -11.24 37.60 -9.41
N GLN A 324 -10.26 37.87 -8.53
CA GLN A 324 -9.15 38.77 -8.83
C GLN A 324 -8.29 38.28 -10.00
N LEU A 325 -8.01 36.97 -10.05
CA LEU A 325 -7.28 36.37 -11.17
C LEU A 325 -8.04 36.53 -12.48
N LYS A 326 -9.35 36.22 -12.49
CA LYS A 326 -10.24 36.37 -13.65
C LYS A 326 -10.23 37.80 -14.19
N GLU A 327 -10.31 38.81 -13.31
CA GLU A 327 -10.18 40.22 -13.69
C GLU A 327 -8.79 40.53 -14.27
N SER A 328 -7.72 40.01 -13.67
CA SER A 328 -6.34 40.28 -14.10
C SER A 328 -6.03 39.75 -15.50
N VAL A 329 -6.67 38.65 -15.92
CA VAL A 329 -6.53 38.08 -17.27
C VAL A 329 -7.52 38.68 -18.27
N GLY A 330 -8.33 39.65 -17.84
CA GLY A 330 -9.27 40.37 -18.68
C GLY A 330 -10.49 39.55 -19.11
N PHE A 331 -10.88 38.55 -18.31
CA PHE A 331 -12.09 37.77 -18.60
C PHE A 331 -13.34 38.46 -18.03
N GLU A 332 -14.27 38.77 -18.91
CA GLU A 332 -15.57 39.36 -18.59
C GLU A 332 -16.60 38.25 -18.38
N GLY A 333 -17.35 38.30 -17.28
CA GLY A 333 -18.35 37.29 -16.93
C GLY A 333 -18.25 36.82 -15.49
N THR A 334 -19.03 35.81 -15.14
CA THR A 334 -19.04 35.15 -13.83
C THR A 334 -17.87 34.17 -13.69
N LEU A 335 -17.54 33.79 -12.45
CA LEU A 335 -16.53 32.77 -12.20
C LEU A 335 -16.90 31.39 -12.80
N VAL A 336 -18.20 31.05 -12.84
CA VAL A 336 -18.69 29.82 -13.49
C VAL A 336 -18.41 29.83 -15.00
N GLU A 337 -18.67 30.96 -15.67
CA GLU A 337 -18.35 31.13 -17.10
C GLU A 337 -16.83 31.11 -17.34
N PHE A 338 -16.04 31.63 -16.40
CA PHE A 338 -14.58 31.55 -16.49
C PHE A 338 -14.08 30.10 -16.39
N PHE A 339 -14.65 29.28 -15.50
CA PHE A 339 -14.30 27.86 -15.43
C PHE A 339 -14.73 27.11 -16.69
N ASP A 340 -15.92 27.36 -17.23
CA ASP A 340 -16.37 26.78 -18.49
C ASP A 340 -15.42 27.16 -19.64
N TYR A 341 -14.99 28.42 -19.71
CA TYR A 341 -14.02 28.91 -20.69
C TYR A 341 -12.69 28.13 -20.63
N ILE A 342 -12.11 27.96 -19.43
CA ILE A 342 -10.86 27.22 -19.25
C ILE A 342 -11.04 25.72 -19.56
N GLN A 343 -12.22 25.15 -19.30
CA GLN A 343 -12.52 23.74 -19.53
C GLN A 343 -12.92 23.41 -20.98
N THR A 344 -13.20 24.40 -21.84
CA THR A 344 -13.77 24.13 -23.17
C THR A 344 -13.05 24.81 -24.33
N ASP A 345 -12.30 25.90 -24.12
CA ASP A 345 -11.57 26.54 -25.21
C ASP A 345 -10.45 25.61 -25.72
N GLU A 346 -10.53 25.23 -26.99
CA GLU A 346 -9.61 24.29 -27.64
C GLU A 346 -8.13 24.68 -27.50
N ARG A 347 -7.82 25.96 -27.25
CA ARG A 347 -6.44 26.43 -27.03
C ARG A 347 -5.75 25.78 -25.83
N PHE A 348 -6.51 25.27 -24.86
CA PHE A 348 -5.99 24.66 -23.64
C PHE A 348 -5.78 23.14 -23.79
N PHE A 349 -6.09 22.57 -24.96
CA PHE A 349 -6.03 21.14 -25.21
C PHE A 349 -5.02 20.79 -26.29
N TYR A 350 -4.26 19.72 -26.06
CA TYR A 350 -3.51 19.07 -27.13
C TYR A 350 -4.48 18.26 -28.01
N PRO A 351 -4.20 18.13 -29.33
CA PRO A 351 -5.01 17.29 -30.19
C PRO A 351 -4.94 15.82 -29.73
N ASN A 352 -6.05 15.08 -29.86
CA ASN A 352 -6.10 13.65 -29.53
C ASN A 352 -5.44 12.78 -30.62
N THR A 353 -4.16 13.04 -30.90
CA THR A 353 -3.30 12.29 -31.82
C THR A 353 -2.01 11.86 -31.11
N ASP A 354 -1.21 10.99 -31.72
CA ASP A 354 0.06 10.59 -31.12
C ASP A 354 1.04 11.75 -30.98
N GLU A 355 1.02 12.70 -31.92
CA GLU A 355 1.80 13.92 -31.87
C GLU A 355 1.35 14.82 -30.71
N GLY A 356 0.03 14.99 -30.52
CA GLY A 356 -0.49 15.79 -29.40
C GLY A 356 -0.17 15.17 -28.04
N ARG A 357 -0.28 13.84 -27.92
CA ARG A 357 0.14 13.12 -26.72
C ARG A 357 1.65 13.26 -26.47
N GLN A 358 2.48 13.24 -27.51
CA GLN A 358 3.91 13.45 -27.37
C GLN A 358 4.22 14.88 -26.91
N ALA A 359 3.57 15.89 -27.51
CA ALA A 359 3.75 17.28 -27.12
C ALA A 359 3.37 17.52 -25.64
N TYR A 360 2.29 16.90 -25.14
CA TYR A 360 1.94 16.95 -23.73
C TYR A 360 3.04 16.37 -22.82
N LEU A 361 3.64 15.23 -23.21
CA LEU A 361 4.74 14.62 -22.47
C LEU A 361 5.99 15.51 -22.47
N ASP A 362 6.31 16.09 -23.62
CA ASP A 362 7.47 16.97 -23.78
C ASP A 362 7.31 18.22 -22.90
N ASP A 363 6.16 18.88 -22.93
CA ASP A 363 5.91 20.07 -22.10
C ASP A 363 5.86 19.73 -20.60
N SER A 364 5.25 18.61 -20.22
CA SER A 364 5.27 18.12 -18.83
C SER A 364 6.70 17.86 -18.33
N THR A 365 7.53 17.25 -19.18
CA THR A 365 8.95 16.99 -18.89
C THR A 365 9.72 18.30 -18.74
N ASN A 366 9.45 19.29 -19.59
CA ASN A 366 10.07 20.61 -19.50
C ASN A 366 9.68 21.33 -18.20
N TYR A 367 8.41 21.33 -17.80
CA TYR A 367 7.98 21.94 -16.53
C TYR A 367 8.66 21.30 -15.31
N ILE A 368 8.83 19.98 -15.32
CA ILE A 368 9.55 19.25 -14.27
C ILE A 368 11.04 19.65 -14.27
N ASN A 369 11.69 19.72 -15.44
CA ASN A 369 13.09 20.10 -15.53
C ASN A 369 13.34 21.53 -15.01
N ASP A 370 12.49 22.47 -15.40
CA ASP A 370 12.54 23.86 -14.93
C ASP A 370 12.35 23.95 -13.41
N LEU A 371 11.45 23.14 -12.84
CA LEU A 371 11.25 23.03 -11.40
C LEU A 371 12.50 22.46 -10.71
N LEU A 372 13.07 21.38 -11.25
CA LEU A 372 14.26 20.73 -10.68
C LEU A 372 15.51 21.61 -10.74
N GLU A 373 15.64 22.47 -11.76
CA GLU A 373 16.72 23.45 -11.84
C GLU A 373 16.63 24.49 -10.71
N ARG A 374 15.41 24.88 -10.33
CA ARG A 374 15.14 25.87 -9.25
C ARG A 374 15.05 25.24 -7.87
N ALA A 375 14.86 23.93 -7.77
CA ALA A 375 14.73 23.22 -6.49
C ALA A 375 15.89 23.47 -5.49
N PRO A 376 17.17 23.59 -5.91
CA PRO A 376 18.26 23.95 -5.00
C PRO A 376 18.09 25.31 -4.29
N GLU A 377 17.29 26.22 -4.83
CA GLU A 377 17.00 27.52 -4.20
C GLU A 377 16.12 27.38 -2.95
N PHE A 378 15.30 26.33 -2.88
CA PHE A 378 14.32 26.09 -1.82
C PHE A 378 14.68 24.91 -0.92
N PHE A 379 15.45 23.95 -1.42
CA PHE A 379 15.74 22.69 -0.74
C PHE A 379 17.24 22.44 -0.61
N SER A 380 17.70 22.23 0.63
CA SER A 380 19.11 21.93 0.93
C SER A 380 19.54 20.50 0.57
N ARG A 381 18.57 19.62 0.29
CA ARG A 381 18.78 18.22 -0.08
C ARG A 381 17.79 17.85 -1.17
N LEU A 382 18.29 17.30 -2.27
CA LEU A 382 17.49 16.80 -3.38
C LEU A 382 17.61 15.28 -3.48
N PRO A 383 16.56 14.58 -3.92
CA PRO A 383 16.63 13.15 -4.22
C PRO A 383 17.68 12.84 -5.30
N ASN A 384 18.35 11.70 -5.20
CA ASN A 384 19.27 11.21 -6.24
C ASN A 384 18.56 10.43 -7.35
N THR A 385 17.29 10.08 -7.15
CA THR A 385 16.49 9.33 -8.11
C THR A 385 15.79 10.31 -9.05
N PRO A 386 15.98 10.19 -10.39
CA PRO A 386 15.32 11.07 -11.34
C PRO A 386 13.81 10.80 -11.38
N LEU A 387 13.01 11.85 -11.59
CA LEU A 387 11.61 11.76 -11.93
C LEU A 387 11.47 11.53 -13.44
N GLU A 388 10.64 10.57 -13.84
CA GLU A 388 10.38 10.28 -15.25
C GLU A 388 8.90 10.48 -15.59
N VAL A 389 8.63 11.15 -16.70
CA VAL A 389 7.28 11.34 -17.24
C VAL A 389 6.99 10.21 -18.22
N ARG A 390 5.97 9.40 -17.94
CA ARG A 390 5.52 8.30 -18.80
C ARG A 390 4.01 8.35 -19.01
N ARG A 391 3.54 7.70 -20.08
CA ARG A 391 2.11 7.42 -20.26
C ARG A 391 1.70 6.32 -19.28
N VAL A 392 0.50 6.42 -18.72
CA VAL A 392 -0.11 5.32 -17.95
C VAL A 392 -0.40 4.17 -18.92
N GLU A 393 0.04 2.97 -18.59
CA GLU A 393 -0.14 1.74 -19.39
C GLU A 393 -1.54 1.14 -19.23
#